data_AF-A5ZMT2-F1
#
_entry.id   AF-A5ZMT2-F1
#
_cell.length_a   1.000
_cell.length_b   1.000
_cell.length_c   1.000
_cell.angle_alpha   90.00
_cell.angle_beta   90.00
_cell.angle_gamma   90.00
#
_symmetry.space_group_name_H-M   'P 1'
#
loop_
_entity.id
_entity.type
_entity.pdbx_description
1 polymer ?
#
loop_
_entity_poly.entity_id
_entity_poly.type
_entity_poly.pdbx_seq_one_letter_code
_entity_poly.pdbx_strand_id
1 'polypeptide(L)'
;MAKKKFYAVRQGRKIGMFLTWDECKKQVMGYPGAIYKSFGTEEEAKEYLGIAVAVDEMQGGDPSAGAVEIYVDGSYHAGTKEFSYGMVVLINGKEEKFSQKMSDPELAQMRNVAGEIKGSEAAMQYALDHKIPSIIIYHDYQGIASWCNGDWKANKAGTIAYRDFYRKAKERVHIEFRKVKGHSNDKYNDMVDELAKEALGIH
;
A
#
# COMPACT_ATOMS: atom_id res chain seq x y z
N MET A 1 3.44 -27.45 34.99
CA MET A 1 3.31 -26.62 33.77
C MET A 1 3.80 -25.21 34.11
N ALA A 2 4.78 -24.67 33.38
CA ALA A 2 5.31 -23.35 33.66
C ALA A 2 4.24 -22.27 33.37
N LYS A 3 3.95 -21.41 34.34
CA LYS A 3 3.02 -20.29 34.16
C LYS A 3 3.61 -19.33 33.11
N LYS A 4 2.95 -19.19 31.95
CA LYS A 4 3.29 -18.18 30.96
C LYS A 4 3.19 -16.80 31.62
N LYS A 5 4.20 -15.95 31.42
CA LYS A 5 4.22 -14.57 31.92
C LYS A 5 4.38 -13.64 30.72
N PHE A 6 3.67 -12.54 30.75
CA PHE A 6 3.71 -11.51 29.72
C PHE A 6 4.45 -10.30 30.27
N TYR A 7 5.44 -9.77 29.55
CA TYR A 7 6.28 -8.69 30.02
C TYR A 7 6.01 -7.44 29.20
N ALA A 8 5.44 -6.41 29.82
CA ALA A 8 5.14 -5.14 29.17
C ALA A 8 6.21 -4.10 29.51
N VAL A 9 6.82 -3.50 28.50
CA VAL A 9 7.83 -2.44 28.62
C VAL A 9 7.20 -1.11 28.17
N ARG A 10 7.00 -0.19 29.11
CA ARG A 10 6.56 1.19 28.85
C ARG A 10 7.70 2.12 28.48
N GLN A 11 8.91 1.84 28.96
CA GLN A 11 10.10 2.64 28.68
C GLN A 11 11.32 1.73 28.64
N GLY A 12 12.09 1.81 27.57
CA GLY A 12 13.25 0.94 27.31
C GLY A 12 13.75 1.17 25.89
N ARG A 13 14.67 0.32 25.43
CA ARG A 13 15.18 0.33 24.04
C ARG A 13 14.08 0.06 23.02
N LYS A 14 13.14 -0.83 23.36
CA LYS A 14 11.92 -1.13 22.59
C LYS A 14 10.75 -1.25 23.55
N ILE A 15 9.74 -0.42 23.35
CA ILE A 15 8.47 -0.46 24.08
C ILE A 15 7.54 -1.51 23.45
N GLY A 16 6.71 -2.16 24.28
CA GLY A 16 5.82 -3.23 23.81
C GLY A 16 5.70 -4.40 24.78
N MET A 17 4.99 -5.45 24.37
CA MET A 17 4.79 -6.67 25.15
C MET A 17 5.71 -7.78 24.63
N PHE A 18 6.31 -8.55 25.54
CA PHE A 18 7.21 -9.66 25.26
C PHE A 18 6.74 -10.92 25.98
N LEU A 19 6.85 -12.07 25.32
CA LEU A 19 6.41 -13.36 25.86
C LEU A 19 7.47 -14.05 26.72
N THR A 20 8.72 -13.57 26.66
CA THR A 20 9.85 -14.14 27.38
C THR A 20 10.62 -13.09 28.16
N TRP A 21 11.19 -13.51 29.30
CA TRP A 21 12.06 -12.64 30.09
C TRP A 21 13.33 -12.25 29.32
N ASP A 22 13.89 -13.16 28.52
CA ASP A 22 15.12 -12.88 27.76
C ASP A 22 14.93 -11.72 26.77
N GLU A 23 13.80 -11.69 26.07
CA GLU A 23 13.45 -10.59 25.16
C GLU A 23 13.18 -9.29 25.90
N CYS A 24 12.40 -9.32 26.98
CA CYS A 24 12.15 -8.15 27.82
C CYS A 24 13.47 -7.58 28.37
N LYS A 25 14.33 -8.46 28.88
CA LYS A 25 15.63 -8.11 29.48
C LYS A 25 16.51 -7.38 28.48
N LYS A 26 16.58 -7.82 27.22
CA LYS A 26 17.33 -7.12 26.15
C LYS A 26 16.88 -5.66 25.96
N GLN A 27 15.61 -5.36 26.21
CA GLN A 27 15.06 -4.02 26.02
C GLN A 27 15.26 -3.09 27.21
N VAL A 28 15.30 -3.62 28.43
CA VAL A 28 15.34 -2.80 29.66
C VAL A 28 16.71 -2.79 30.32
N MET A 29 17.50 -3.86 30.12
CA MET A 29 18.79 -4.01 30.80
C MET A 29 19.83 -3.04 30.22
N GLY A 30 20.33 -2.16 31.09
CA GLY A 30 21.29 -1.11 30.73
C GLY A 30 20.66 0.13 30.11
N TYR A 31 19.33 0.27 30.09
CA TYR A 31 18.64 1.49 29.65
C TYR A 31 18.30 2.37 30.85
N PRO A 32 18.77 3.63 30.92
CA PRO A 32 18.49 4.52 32.04
C PRO A 32 17.00 4.89 32.08
N GLY A 33 16.35 4.63 33.22
CA GLY A 33 14.92 4.91 33.40
C GLY A 33 13.98 3.91 32.73
N ALA A 34 14.41 2.66 32.51
CA ALA A 34 13.52 1.63 31.96
C ALA A 34 12.33 1.32 32.89
N ILE A 35 11.12 1.28 32.33
CA ILE A 35 9.88 0.96 33.03
C ILE A 35 9.26 -0.27 32.37
N TYR A 36 9.18 -1.37 33.13
CA TYR A 36 8.56 -2.61 32.69
C TYR A 36 7.82 -3.32 33.82
N LYS A 37 6.85 -4.15 33.47
CA LYS A 37 6.06 -4.95 34.42
C LYS A 37 5.65 -6.29 33.80
N SER A 38 5.65 -7.36 34.60
CA SER A 38 5.17 -8.68 34.16
C SER A 38 3.76 -8.97 34.65
N PHE A 39 2.95 -9.61 33.82
CA PHE A 39 1.56 -9.95 34.04
C PHE A 39 1.29 -11.45 33.84
N GLY A 40 0.21 -11.94 34.44
CA GLY A 40 -0.23 -13.32 34.29
C GLY A 40 -1.03 -13.57 33.02
N THR A 41 -1.64 -12.52 32.46
CA THR A 41 -2.45 -12.57 31.24
C THR A 41 -1.98 -11.54 30.22
N GLU A 42 -2.29 -11.81 28.95
CA GLU A 42 -1.98 -10.92 27.84
C GLU A 42 -2.79 -9.61 27.92
N GLU A 43 -4.04 -9.71 28.36
CA GLU A 43 -4.99 -8.59 28.45
C GLU A 43 -4.50 -7.53 29.45
N GLU A 44 -4.06 -7.96 30.64
CA GLU A 44 -3.49 -7.06 31.65
C GLU A 44 -2.21 -6.35 31.14
N ALA A 45 -1.38 -7.05 30.36
CA ALA A 45 -0.18 -6.49 29.78
C ALA A 45 -0.49 -5.44 28.69
N LYS A 46 -1.51 -5.70 27.87
CA LYS A 46 -2.00 -4.77 26.84
C LYS A 46 -2.61 -3.51 27.46
N GLU A 47 -3.43 -3.67 28.50
CA GLU A 47 -4.02 -2.55 29.23
C GLU A 47 -2.94 -1.70 29.91
N TYR A 48 -1.92 -2.32 30.50
CA TYR A 48 -0.79 -1.59 31.06
C TYR A 48 -0.05 -0.76 30.01
N LEU A 49 0.04 -1.21 28.76
CA LEU A 49 0.63 -0.44 27.67
C LEU A 49 -0.32 0.62 27.08
N GLY A 50 -1.59 0.66 27.50
CA GLY A 50 -2.60 1.55 26.94
C GLY A 50 -3.02 1.16 25.51
N ILE A 51 -2.78 -0.10 25.12
CA ILE A 51 -3.06 -0.60 23.78
C ILE A 51 -4.48 -1.18 23.78
N ALA A 52 -5.45 -0.37 23.37
CA ALA A 52 -6.76 -0.90 22.97
C ALA A 52 -6.53 -1.81 21.76
N VAL A 53 -6.99 -3.07 21.89
CA VAL A 53 -6.94 -4.16 20.91
C VAL A 53 -6.85 -3.74 19.44
N ALA A 54 -5.63 -3.82 18.91
CA ALA A 54 -5.36 -4.22 17.53
C ALA A 54 -4.29 -5.31 17.61
N VAL A 55 -4.72 -6.57 17.43
CA VAL A 55 -3.85 -7.65 16.95
C VAL A 55 -3.45 -7.26 15.52
N ASP A 56 -2.17 -7.17 15.14
CA ASP A 56 -1.20 -8.26 15.04
C ASP A 56 0.25 -7.72 15.12
N GLU A 57 1.18 -8.60 15.50
CA GLU A 57 2.56 -8.30 15.91
C GLU A 57 3.58 -8.15 14.75
N MET A 58 4.58 -7.28 14.99
CA MET A 58 5.95 -7.22 14.43
C MET A 58 6.11 -6.86 12.93
N GLN A 59 6.81 -5.81 12.53
CA GLN A 59 8.14 -5.34 12.96
C GLN A 59 8.23 -3.81 12.94
N GLY A 60 9.15 -3.26 13.74
CA GLY A 60 9.69 -1.90 13.56
C GLY A 60 10.55 -1.82 12.31
N GLY A 61 9.93 -1.96 11.15
CA GLY A 61 10.42 -1.54 9.85
C GLY A 61 9.56 -0.37 9.39
N ASP A 62 10.14 0.45 8.52
CA ASP A 62 9.45 1.43 7.70
C ASP A 62 8.01 0.98 7.33
N PRO A 63 6.98 1.84 7.37
CA PRO A 63 5.59 1.49 7.00
C PRO A 63 5.45 0.85 5.59
N SER A 64 6.52 0.87 4.78
CA SER A 64 6.67 0.09 3.56
C SER A 64 6.82 -1.44 3.73
N ALA A 65 7.21 -1.97 4.90
CA ALA A 65 7.62 -3.37 5.07
C ALA A 65 6.48 -4.42 5.03
N GLY A 66 5.23 -3.98 5.08
CA GLY A 66 4.04 -4.83 4.90
C GLY A 66 3.04 -4.26 3.90
N ALA A 67 3.43 -3.22 3.17
CA ALA A 67 2.60 -2.66 2.13
C ALA A 67 2.71 -3.50 0.86
N VAL A 68 1.58 -3.81 0.24
CA VAL A 68 1.58 -4.52 -1.04
C VAL A 68 2.01 -3.54 -2.12
N GLU A 69 3.09 -3.87 -2.81
CA GLU A 69 3.62 -3.04 -3.89
C GLU A 69 2.85 -3.33 -5.17
N ILE A 70 2.25 -2.30 -5.75
CA ILE A 70 1.45 -2.41 -6.96
C ILE A 70 2.00 -1.45 -7.99
N TYR A 71 2.47 -1.98 -9.11
CA TYR A 71 2.92 -1.19 -10.24
C TYR A 71 1.74 -1.00 -11.18
N VAL A 72 1.56 0.21 -11.69
CA VAL A 72 0.50 0.54 -12.63
C VAL A 72 1.06 1.38 -13.77
N ASP A 73 0.55 1.13 -14.97
CA ASP A 73 0.82 1.95 -16.16
C ASP A 73 -0.38 1.93 -17.11
N GLY A 74 -0.43 2.90 -18.02
CA GLY A 74 -1.51 3.10 -18.97
C GLY A 74 -1.03 3.20 -20.40
N SER A 75 -1.75 2.56 -21.33
CA SER A 75 -1.49 2.66 -22.77
C SER A 75 -2.73 3.16 -23.51
N TYR A 76 -2.53 3.72 -24.71
CA TYR A 76 -3.60 4.25 -25.54
C TYR A 76 -3.36 3.97 -27.02
N HIS A 77 -4.40 3.49 -27.69
CA HIS A 77 -4.39 3.23 -29.11
C HIS A 77 -5.11 4.33 -29.89
N ALA A 78 -4.36 5.14 -30.63
CA ALA A 78 -4.93 6.27 -31.38
C ALA A 78 -5.90 5.84 -32.50
N GLY A 79 -5.71 4.64 -33.07
CA GLY A 79 -6.55 4.13 -34.16
C GLY A 79 -7.96 3.76 -33.69
N THR A 80 -8.05 3.00 -32.60
CA THR A 80 -9.35 2.54 -32.05
C THR A 80 -9.92 3.48 -30.99
N LYS A 81 -9.13 4.47 -30.54
CA LYS A 81 -9.45 5.37 -29.41
C LYS A 81 -9.69 4.64 -28.09
N GLU A 82 -9.14 3.45 -27.96
CA GLU A 82 -9.19 2.64 -26.74
C GLU A 82 -7.97 2.93 -25.88
N PHE A 83 -8.13 2.81 -24.57
CA PHE A 83 -7.04 2.86 -23.60
C PHE A 83 -7.07 1.61 -22.73
N SER A 84 -5.94 1.30 -22.12
CA SER A 84 -5.81 0.15 -21.23
C SER A 84 -4.96 0.52 -20.03
N TYR A 85 -5.04 -0.29 -19.00
CA TYR A 85 -4.06 -0.29 -17.93
C TYR A 85 -3.40 -1.65 -17.81
N GLY A 86 -2.14 -1.62 -17.36
CA GLY A 86 -1.43 -2.76 -16.81
C GLY A 86 -1.27 -2.55 -15.31
N MET A 87 -1.40 -3.64 -14.56
CA MET A 87 -1.22 -3.65 -13.11
C MET A 87 -0.48 -4.93 -12.69
N VAL A 88 0.57 -4.79 -11.90
CA VAL A 88 1.30 -5.90 -11.30
C VAL A 88 1.27 -5.75 -9.79
N VAL A 89 0.72 -6.73 -9.10
CA VAL A 89 0.62 -6.78 -7.64
C VAL A 89 1.70 -7.72 -7.10
N LEU A 90 2.54 -7.21 -6.20
CA LEU A 90 3.57 -7.99 -5.51
C LEU A 90 3.09 -8.30 -4.08
N ILE A 91 2.57 -9.50 -3.87
CA ILE A 91 2.01 -9.93 -2.59
C ILE A 91 2.57 -11.30 -2.18
N ASN A 92 3.06 -11.42 -0.94
CA ASN A 92 3.58 -12.67 -0.38
C ASN A 92 4.66 -13.36 -1.26
N GLY A 93 5.50 -12.59 -1.93
CA GLY A 93 6.54 -13.11 -2.83
C GLY A 93 6.01 -13.65 -4.16
N LYS A 94 4.77 -13.35 -4.53
CA LYS A 94 4.16 -13.65 -5.83
C LYS A 94 3.90 -12.37 -6.61
N GLU A 95 4.03 -12.46 -7.93
CA GLU A 95 3.63 -11.42 -8.88
C GLU A 95 2.30 -11.82 -9.54
N GLU A 96 1.24 -11.06 -9.28
CA GLU A 96 -0.05 -11.21 -9.97
C GLU A 96 -0.19 -10.11 -11.03
N LYS A 97 -0.58 -10.48 -12.25
CA LYS A 97 -0.63 -9.59 -13.40
C LYS A 97 -2.06 -9.40 -13.84
N PHE A 98 -2.43 -8.14 -14.06
CA PHE A 98 -3.75 -7.75 -14.49
C PHE A 98 -3.60 -6.73 -15.62
N SER A 99 -4.42 -6.86 -16.65
CA SER A 99 -4.54 -5.85 -17.68
C SER A 99 -5.96 -5.83 -18.20
N GLN A 100 -6.43 -4.64 -18.54
CA GLN A 100 -7.77 -4.48 -19.06
C GLN A 100 -7.84 -3.28 -20.02
N LYS A 101 -8.45 -3.50 -21.18
CA LYS A 101 -8.78 -2.44 -22.12
C LYS A 101 -10.18 -1.87 -21.87
N MET A 102 -10.33 -0.59 -22.18
CA MET A 102 -11.56 0.18 -22.04
C MET A 102 -11.69 1.14 -23.22
N SER A 103 -12.93 1.51 -23.51
CA SER A 103 -13.28 2.36 -24.65
C SER A 103 -14.14 3.54 -24.21
N ASP A 104 -14.09 3.90 -22.92
CA ASP A 104 -14.90 4.99 -22.36
C ASP A 104 -14.55 6.31 -23.05
N PRO A 105 -15.50 6.98 -23.74
CA PRO A 105 -15.20 8.12 -24.60
C PRO A 105 -14.82 9.39 -23.83
N GLU A 106 -15.22 9.53 -22.57
CA GLU A 106 -14.85 10.68 -21.74
C GLU A 106 -13.41 10.53 -21.22
N LEU A 107 -13.07 9.33 -20.75
CA LEU A 107 -11.74 9.00 -20.27
C LEU A 107 -10.73 8.86 -21.41
N ALA A 108 -11.10 8.30 -22.56
CA ALA A 108 -10.22 8.14 -23.73
C ALA A 108 -9.63 9.47 -24.22
N GLN A 109 -10.27 10.61 -23.95
CA GLN A 109 -9.71 11.94 -24.22
C GLN A 109 -8.43 12.23 -23.42
N MET A 110 -8.23 11.55 -22.30
CA MET A 110 -7.00 11.62 -21.49
C MET A 110 -5.91 10.66 -22.00
N ARG A 111 -6.19 9.86 -23.03
CA ARG A 111 -5.22 8.93 -23.66
C ARG A 111 -4.61 7.97 -22.64
N ASN A 112 -3.28 7.85 -22.56
CA ASN A 112 -2.57 6.97 -21.64
C ASN A 112 -2.84 7.31 -20.16
N VAL A 113 -3.05 8.58 -19.84
CA VAL A 113 -3.41 9.02 -18.47
C VAL A 113 -4.74 8.41 -18.01
N ALA A 114 -5.65 8.10 -18.94
CA ALA A 114 -6.88 7.38 -18.63
C ALA A 114 -6.61 5.97 -18.11
N GLY A 115 -5.63 5.30 -18.74
CA GLY A 115 -5.12 4.00 -18.33
C GLY A 115 -4.51 4.08 -16.94
N GLU A 116 -3.62 5.02 -16.69
CA GLU A 116 -2.97 5.16 -15.38
C GLU A 116 -3.97 5.43 -14.23
N ILE A 117 -4.98 6.29 -14.48
CA ILE A 117 -6.06 6.53 -13.52
C ILE A 117 -6.77 5.21 -13.20
N LYS A 118 -7.15 4.45 -14.23
CA LYS A 118 -7.89 3.19 -14.04
C LYS A 118 -7.03 2.09 -13.42
N GLY A 119 -5.75 2.02 -13.74
CA GLY A 119 -4.80 1.12 -13.08
C GLY A 119 -4.68 1.46 -11.59
N SER A 120 -4.60 2.74 -11.24
CA SER A 120 -4.57 3.18 -9.85
C SER A 120 -5.88 2.89 -9.10
N GLU A 121 -7.04 3.08 -9.75
CA GLU A 121 -8.34 2.67 -9.19
C GLU A 121 -8.41 1.16 -8.97
N ALA A 122 -7.91 0.36 -9.92
CA ALA A 122 -7.86 -1.09 -9.81
C ALA A 122 -6.97 -1.54 -8.64
N ALA A 123 -5.81 -0.91 -8.45
CA ALA A 123 -4.90 -1.18 -7.33
C ALA A 123 -5.58 -0.94 -5.96
N MET A 124 -6.25 0.20 -5.82
CA MET A 124 -7.02 0.53 -4.62
C MET A 124 -8.20 -0.42 -4.41
N GLN A 125 -8.91 -0.79 -5.48
CA GLN A 125 -10.03 -1.72 -5.42
C GLN A 125 -9.57 -3.13 -5.03
N TYR A 126 -8.44 -3.59 -5.56
CA TYR A 126 -7.82 -4.86 -5.19
C TYR A 126 -7.52 -4.90 -3.69
N ALA A 127 -6.97 -3.80 -3.14
CA ALA A 127 -6.70 -3.69 -1.71
C ALA A 127 -7.97 -3.77 -0.86
N LEU A 128 -9.04 -3.10 -1.28
CA LEU A 128 -10.34 -3.14 -0.59
C LEU A 128 -10.96 -4.54 -0.60
N ASP A 129 -10.89 -5.24 -1.74
CA ASP A 129 -11.46 -6.58 -1.92
C ASP A 129 -10.71 -7.64 -1.11
N HIS A 130 -9.37 -7.59 -1.15
CA HIS A 130 -8.49 -8.50 -0.43
C HIS A 130 -8.25 -8.09 1.04
N LYS A 131 -8.89 -7.01 1.48
CA LYS A 131 -8.75 -6.43 2.84
C LYS A 131 -7.29 -6.15 3.21
N ILE A 132 -6.51 -5.68 2.24
CA ILE A 132 -5.12 -5.31 2.41
C ILE A 132 -5.07 -3.95 3.14
N PRO A 133 -4.37 -3.85 4.29
CA PRO A 133 -4.38 -2.64 5.10
C PRO A 133 -3.47 -1.53 4.54
N SER A 134 -2.46 -1.86 3.73
CA SER A 134 -1.51 -0.90 3.18
C SER A 134 -1.03 -1.30 1.78
N ILE A 135 -1.02 -0.35 0.85
CA ILE A 135 -0.50 -0.52 -0.52
C ILE A 135 0.42 0.63 -0.91
N ILE A 136 1.41 0.35 -1.74
CA ILE A 136 2.24 1.35 -2.42
C ILE A 136 1.97 1.24 -3.92
N ILE A 137 1.44 2.31 -4.50
CA ILE A 137 1.17 2.40 -5.94
C ILE A 137 2.35 3.07 -6.61
N TYR A 138 3.07 2.31 -7.43
CA TYR A 138 4.16 2.77 -8.28
C TYR A 138 3.61 3.20 -9.63
N HIS A 139 3.89 4.44 -10.02
CA HIS A 139 3.37 5.05 -11.25
C HIS A 139 4.40 6.01 -11.86
N ASP A 140 4.32 6.28 -13.17
CA ASP A 140 5.27 7.15 -13.87
C ASP A 140 4.77 8.61 -13.99
N TYR A 141 3.45 8.82 -13.98
CA TYR A 141 2.87 10.16 -14.09
C TYR A 141 2.53 10.81 -12.76
N GLN A 142 3.15 11.95 -12.47
CA GLN A 142 2.95 12.70 -11.23
C GLN A 142 1.49 13.08 -10.93
N GLY A 143 0.66 13.25 -11.96
CA GLY A 143 -0.74 13.66 -11.79
C GLY A 143 -1.55 12.69 -10.92
N ILE A 144 -1.23 11.39 -10.97
CA ILE A 144 -1.90 10.32 -10.21
C ILE A 144 -1.84 10.60 -8.70
N ALA A 145 -0.67 10.96 -8.18
CA ALA A 145 -0.51 11.34 -6.77
C ALA A 145 -1.06 12.75 -6.50
N SER A 146 -0.78 13.71 -7.39
CA SER A 146 -1.10 15.13 -7.16
C SER A 146 -2.61 15.42 -7.09
N TRP A 147 -3.46 14.72 -7.84
CA TRP A 147 -4.92 14.88 -7.72
C TRP A 147 -5.46 14.32 -6.40
N CYS A 148 -4.89 13.22 -5.93
CA CYS A 148 -5.27 12.55 -4.70
C CYS A 148 -4.86 13.35 -3.45
N ASN A 149 -3.64 13.87 -3.46
CA ASN A 149 -3.09 14.68 -2.37
C ASN A 149 -3.66 16.10 -2.33
N GLY A 150 -4.28 16.55 -3.42
CA GLY A 150 -4.90 17.88 -3.53
C GLY A 150 -3.93 18.96 -4.02
N ASP A 151 -2.71 18.60 -4.41
CA ASP A 151 -1.76 19.52 -5.06
C ASP A 151 -2.30 20.04 -6.39
N TRP A 152 -3.02 19.20 -7.14
CA TRP A 152 -3.60 19.53 -8.43
C TRP A 152 -5.13 19.53 -8.39
N LYS A 153 -5.73 20.54 -9.01
CA LYS A 153 -7.19 20.64 -9.11
C LYS A 153 -7.74 19.64 -10.12
N ALA A 154 -8.55 18.69 -9.64
CA ALA A 154 -9.34 17.80 -10.49
C ALA A 154 -10.49 18.58 -11.14
N ASN A 155 -10.39 18.86 -12.43
CA ASN A 155 -11.39 19.65 -13.19
C ASN A 155 -12.22 18.81 -14.17
N LYS A 156 -11.80 17.58 -14.47
CA LYS A 156 -12.47 16.68 -15.41
C LYS A 156 -13.24 15.61 -14.64
N ALA A 157 -14.37 15.14 -15.17
CA ALA A 157 -15.22 14.14 -14.53
C ALA A 157 -14.41 12.90 -14.08
N GLY A 158 -13.54 12.37 -14.95
CA GLY A 158 -12.64 11.25 -14.61
C GLY A 158 -11.68 11.53 -13.44
N THR A 159 -11.03 12.70 -13.42
CA THR A 159 -10.11 13.08 -12.33
C THR A 159 -10.83 13.35 -11.01
N ILE A 160 -12.08 13.84 -11.07
CA ILE A 160 -12.91 14.08 -9.90
C ILE A 160 -13.34 12.73 -9.30
N ALA A 161 -13.88 11.84 -10.14
CA ALA A 161 -14.27 10.49 -9.74
C ALA A 161 -13.09 9.73 -9.11
N TYR A 162 -11.91 9.80 -9.73
CA TYR A 162 -10.69 9.18 -9.22
C TYR A 162 -10.30 9.69 -7.82
N ARG A 163 -10.27 11.02 -7.64
CA ARG A 163 -9.97 11.64 -6.34
C ARG A 163 -10.99 11.22 -5.27
N ASP A 164 -12.27 11.23 -5.62
CA ASP A 164 -13.35 10.84 -4.70
C ASP A 164 -13.28 9.35 -4.34
N PHE A 165 -12.88 8.50 -5.28
CA PHE A 165 -12.62 7.09 -5.03
C PHE A 165 -11.44 6.90 -4.06
N TYR A 166 -10.30 7.56 -4.33
CA TYR A 166 -9.14 7.55 -3.43
C TYR A 166 -9.51 8.01 -2.01
N ARG A 167 -10.31 9.07 -1.87
CA ARG A 167 -10.74 9.58 -0.56
C ARG A 167 -11.52 8.55 0.24
N LYS A 168 -12.37 7.75 -0.40
CA LYS A 168 -13.11 6.66 0.26
C LYS A 168 -12.20 5.47 0.56
N ALA A 169 -11.31 5.13 -0.37
CA ALA A 169 -10.40 4.00 -0.21
C ALA A 169 -9.40 4.25 0.94
N LYS A 170 -8.87 5.47 1.04
CA LYS A 170 -7.87 5.84 2.07
C LYS A 170 -8.41 5.83 3.50
N GLU A 171 -9.74 5.85 3.69
CA GLU A 171 -10.37 5.71 5.01
C GLU A 171 -10.24 4.27 5.54
N ARG A 172 -10.00 3.29 4.66
CA ARG A 172 -9.94 1.86 5.00
C ARG A 172 -8.58 1.22 4.72
N VAL A 173 -7.81 1.79 3.79
CA VAL A 173 -6.52 1.29 3.32
C VAL A 173 -5.50 2.43 3.38
N HIS A 174 -4.30 2.17 3.90
CA HIS A 174 -3.19 3.10 3.78
C HIS A 174 -2.65 3.05 2.34
N ILE A 175 -2.77 4.16 1.60
CA ILE A 175 -2.38 4.23 0.19
C ILE A 175 -1.24 5.22 0.07
N GLU A 176 -0.08 4.73 -0.35
CA GLU A 176 1.08 5.55 -0.66
C GLU A 176 1.33 5.56 -2.17
N PHE A 177 1.70 6.72 -2.72
CA PHE A 177 2.08 6.84 -4.13
C PHE A 177 3.59 7.02 -4.24
N ARG A 178 4.24 6.19 -5.05
CA ARG A 178 5.67 6.29 -5.33
C ARG A 178 5.89 6.52 -6.83
N LYS A 179 6.33 7.73 -7.17
CA LYS A 179 6.69 8.05 -8.55
C LYS A 179 7.97 7.33 -8.95
N VAL A 180 7.91 6.54 -10.01
CA VAL A 180 9.08 5.98 -10.70
C VAL A 180 9.42 6.84 -11.91
N LYS A 181 10.68 6.87 -12.34
CA LYS A 181 11.00 7.51 -13.62
C LYS A 181 10.69 6.49 -14.71
N GLY A 182 9.95 6.89 -15.75
CA GLY A 182 9.83 6.07 -16.96
C GLY A 182 11.22 5.70 -17.48
N HIS A 183 11.40 4.45 -17.91
CA HIS A 183 12.70 3.88 -18.33
C HIS A 183 13.78 3.76 -17.22
N SER A 184 13.39 3.57 -15.96
CA SER A 184 14.35 3.36 -14.85
C SER A 184 15.06 1.99 -14.84
N ASN A 185 14.83 1.14 -15.86
CA ASN A 185 15.30 -0.25 -15.86
C ASN A 185 14.71 -1.06 -14.69
N ASP A 186 13.49 -0.69 -14.28
CA ASP A 186 12.72 -1.38 -13.26
C ASP A 186 11.87 -2.46 -13.94
N LYS A 187 12.19 -3.72 -13.66
CA LYS A 187 11.55 -4.91 -14.26
C LYS A 187 10.03 -4.82 -14.22
N TYR A 188 9.44 -4.28 -13.16
CA TYR A 188 7.98 -4.25 -12.99
C TYR A 188 7.33 -3.10 -13.74
N ASN A 189 8.01 -1.97 -13.87
CA ASN A 189 7.55 -0.85 -14.69
C ASN A 189 7.46 -1.27 -16.18
N ASP A 190 8.51 -1.90 -16.69
CA ASP A 190 8.52 -2.38 -18.08
C ASP A 190 7.44 -3.47 -18.30
N MET A 191 7.17 -4.27 -17.26
CA MET A 191 6.12 -5.30 -17.29
C MET A 191 4.71 -4.70 -17.35
N VAL A 192 4.41 -3.63 -16.60
CA VAL A 192 3.09 -3.00 -16.65
C VAL A 192 2.85 -2.24 -17.96
N ASP A 193 3.88 -1.63 -18.53
CA ASP A 193 3.83 -1.00 -19.86
C ASP A 193 3.52 -2.04 -20.95
N GLU A 194 4.22 -3.18 -20.93
CA GLU A 194 3.99 -4.28 -21.86
C GLU A 194 2.57 -4.86 -21.71
N LEU A 195 2.13 -5.10 -20.47
CA LEU A 195 0.77 -5.58 -20.17
C LEU A 195 -0.31 -4.62 -20.69
N ALA A 196 -0.09 -3.31 -20.55
CA ALA A 196 -1.01 -2.31 -21.05
C ALA A 196 -1.06 -2.32 -22.60
N LYS A 197 0.09 -2.39 -23.26
CA LYS A 197 0.17 -2.46 -24.73
C LYS A 197 -0.43 -3.74 -25.29
N GLU A 198 -0.15 -4.88 -24.67
CA GLU A 198 -0.68 -6.20 -25.03
C GLU A 198 -2.22 -6.21 -24.94
N ALA A 199 -2.79 -5.60 -23.90
CA ALA A 199 -4.24 -5.48 -23.75
C ALA A 199 -4.90 -4.71 -24.92
N LEU A 200 -4.17 -3.83 -25.61
CA LEU A 200 -4.62 -3.10 -26.79
C LEU A 200 -4.22 -3.77 -28.11
N GLY A 201 -3.45 -4.85 -28.07
CA GLY A 201 -2.88 -5.50 -29.26
C GLY A 201 -1.83 -4.64 -29.97
N ILE A 202 -1.14 -3.78 -29.22
CA ILE A 202 -0.03 -2.97 -29.73
C ILE A 202 1.26 -3.77 -29.49
N HIS A 203 1.96 -4.13 -30.56
CA HIS A 203 3.26 -4.83 -30.54
C HIS A 203 4.38 -3.92 -31.05
#